data_AF-A0AAN5CUG5-F1
#
_entry.id   AF-A0AAN5CUG5-F1
#
_cell.length_a   1.000
_cell.length_b   1.000
_cell.length_c   1.000
_cell.angle_alpha   90.00
_cell.angle_beta   90.00
_cell.angle_gamma   90.00
#
_symmetry.space_group_name_H-M   'P 1'
#
loop_
_entity.id
_entity.type
_entity.pdbx_description
1 polymer ?
#
loop_
_entity_poly.entity_id
_entity_poly.type
_entity_poly.pdbx_seq_one_letter_code
_entity_poly.pdbx_strand_id
1 'polypeptide(L)'
;NVVLKACVCLISLMPPSILISVVRKSTLHPNCRTLVSLWTCAQILMNCNMLTYCFYFIFIEFEVYPKEQFDPTIRIFFIENAIRFWSICSCFELGISLERGVS
;
A
#
# COMPACT_ATOMS: atom_id res chain seq x y z
N ASN A 1 -2.62 -11.24 -16.62
CA ASN A 1 -1.28 -10.66 -16.87
C ASN A 1 -0.76 -10.03 -15.59
N VAL A 2 0.11 -10.73 -14.85
CA VAL A 2 0.66 -10.27 -13.56
C VAL A 2 1.70 -9.16 -13.76
N VAL A 3 2.42 -9.17 -14.89
CA VAL A 3 3.37 -8.13 -15.28
C VAL A 3 2.70 -6.76 -15.36
N LEU A 4 1.54 -6.68 -16.01
CA LEU A 4 0.78 -5.43 -16.07
C LEU A 4 0.40 -4.91 -14.66
N LYS A 5 0.00 -5.82 -13.75
CA LYS A 5 -0.34 -5.45 -12.37
C LYS A 5 0.89 -4.92 -11.61
N ALA A 6 2.06 -5.52 -11.81
CA ALA A 6 3.31 -5.04 -11.23
C ALA A 6 3.66 -3.62 -11.74
N CYS A 7 3.55 -3.37 -13.04
CA CYS A 7 3.77 -2.04 -13.62
C CYS A 7 2.81 -0.99 -13.03
N VAL A 8 1.53 -1.33 -12.88
CA VAL A 8 0.55 -0.45 -12.23
C VAL A 8 0.96 -0.17 -10.79
N CYS A 9 1.33 -1.18 -10.00
CA CYS A 9 1.77 -0.99 -8.61
C CYS A 9 3.01 -0.07 -8.51
N LEU A 10 3.97 -0.18 -9.43
CA LEU A 10 5.13 0.70 -9.49
C LEU A 10 4.75 2.16 -9.76
N ILE A 11 3.85 2.39 -10.71
CA ILE A 11 3.36 3.74 -11.02
C ILE A 11 2.55 4.31 -9.84
N SER A 12 1.75 3.47 -9.18
CA SER A 12 0.96 3.84 -8.00
C SER A 12 1.78 4.21 -6.77
N LEU A 13 3.09 3.92 -6.74
CA LEU A 13 3.99 4.39 -5.67
C LEU A 13 4.40 5.86 -5.83
N MET A 14 4.32 6.44 -7.05
CA MET A 14 4.73 7.83 -7.28
C MET A 14 3.85 8.84 -6.53
N PRO A 15 2.51 8.79 -6.61
CA PRO A 15 1.65 9.75 -5.92
C PRO A 15 1.87 9.83 -4.39
N PRO A 16 1.89 8.73 -3.62
CA PRO A 16 2.10 8.84 -2.18
C PRO A 16 3.53 9.31 -1.83
N SER A 17 4.53 8.97 -2.65
CA SER A 17 5.91 9.47 -2.46
C SER A 17 6.03 10.98 -2.70
N ILE A 18 5.25 11.53 -3.63
CA ILE A 18 5.16 12.97 -3.84
C ILE A 18 4.38 13.62 -2.70
N LEU A 19 3.26 13.01 -2.29
CA LEU A 19 2.38 13.53 -1.26
C LEU A 19 3.10 13.71 0.08
N ILE A 20 3.93 12.76 0.50
CA ILE A 20 4.69 12.88 1.76
C ILE A 20 5.63 14.10 1.74
N SER A 21 6.22 14.40 0.58
CA SER A 21 7.10 15.56 0.39
C SER A 21 6.33 16.87 0.45
N VAL A 22 5.13 16.91 -0.13
CA VAL A 22 4.23 18.07 -0.10
C VAL A 22 3.72 18.32 1.32
N VAL A 23 3.25 17.27 2.01
CA VAL A 23 2.68 17.35 3.37
C VAL A 23 3.71 17.88 4.36
N ARG A 24 4.98 17.46 4.25
CA ARG A 24 6.08 17.97 5.10
C ARG A 24 6.30 19.47 4.96
N LYS A 25 6.13 20.02 3.75
CA LYS A 25 6.31 21.45 3.44
C LYS A 25 5.02 22.27 3.63
N SER A 26 3.89 21.63 3.87
CA SER A 26 2.60 22.30 4.00
C SER A 26 2.47 23.09 5.31
N THR A 27 1.53 24.04 5.34
CA THR A 27 1.12 24.78 6.53
C THR A 27 -0.02 24.09 7.30
N LEU A 28 -0.27 22.80 7.05
CA LEU A 28 -1.29 22.02 7.76
C LEU A 28 -1.02 21.99 9.26
N HIS A 29 -2.11 21.95 10.03
CA HIS A 29 -2.08 21.74 11.47
C HIS A 29 -1.26 20.48 11.82
N PRO A 30 -0.44 20.49 12.90
CA PRO A 30 0.49 19.39 13.19
C PRO A 30 -0.18 18.00 13.29
N ASN A 31 -1.40 17.94 13.84
CA ASN A 31 -2.16 16.69 13.96
C ASN A 31 -2.59 16.17 12.59
N CYS A 32 -3.23 17.02 11.77
CA CYS A 32 -3.57 16.72 10.37
C CYS A 32 -2.35 16.25 9.58
N ARG A 33 -1.22 16.94 9.71
CA ARG A 33 0.04 16.61 9.02
C ARG A 33 0.55 15.23 9.40
N THR A 34 0.47 14.89 10.68
CA THR A 34 0.88 13.57 11.19
C THR A 34 -0.04 12.48 10.67
N LEU A 35 -1.36 12.68 10.73
CA LEU A 35 -2.35 11.73 10.24
C LEU A 35 -2.21 11.47 8.73
N VAL A 36 -2.07 12.52 7.93
CA VAL A 36 -1.86 12.40 6.47
C VAL A 36 -0.53 11.71 6.17
N SER A 37 0.53 11.97 6.95
CA SER A 37 1.82 11.30 6.78
C SER A 37 1.71 9.80 7.09
N LEU A 38 1.04 9.43 8.17
CA LEU A 38 0.81 8.03 8.54
C LEU A 38 -0.06 7.30 7.52
N TRP A 39 -1.13 7.95 7.04
CA TRP A 39 -1.97 7.44 5.96
C TRP A 39 -1.15 7.19 4.68
N THR A 40 -0.31 8.15 4.30
CA THR A 40 0.55 8.04 3.10
C THR A 40 1.57 6.89 3.25
N CYS A 41 2.17 6.73 4.43
CA CYS A 41 3.06 5.60 4.71
C CYS A 41 2.33 4.25 4.61
N ALA A 42 1.10 4.16 5.14
CA ALA A 42 0.30 2.94 5.05
C ALA A 42 -0.04 2.58 3.59
N GLN A 43 -0.35 3.58 2.76
CA GLN A 43 -0.57 3.40 1.32
C GLN A 43 0.69 2.89 0.60
N ILE A 44 1.88 3.41 0.95
CA ILE A 44 3.15 2.92 0.40
C ILE A 44 3.38 1.45 0.78
N LEU A 45 3.21 1.11 2.06
CA LEU A 45 3.37 -0.27 2.54
C LEU A 45 2.40 -1.24 1.83
N MET A 46 1.15 -0.82 1.63
CA MET A 46 0.15 -1.61 0.89
C MET A 46 0.59 -1.87 -0.57
N ASN A 47 1.04 -0.83 -1.28
CA ASN A 47 1.52 -0.96 -2.65
C ASN A 47 2.80 -1.81 -2.74
N CYS A 48 3.73 -1.68 -1.80
CA CYS A 48 4.92 -2.53 -1.72
C CYS A 48 4.54 -4.00 -1.51
N ASN A 49 3.61 -4.30 -0.60
CA ASN A 49 3.13 -5.66 -0.37
C ASN A 49 2.47 -6.27 -1.62
N MET A 50 1.66 -5.47 -2.34
CA MET A 50 1.06 -5.90 -3.61
C MET A 50 2.10 -6.11 -4.71
N LEU A 51 3.15 -5.29 -4.74
CA LEU A 51 4.27 -5.43 -5.67
C LEU A 51 5.07 -6.72 -5.38
N THR A 52 5.34 -7.02 -4.11
CA THR A 52 5.96 -8.28 -3.68
C THR A 52 5.12 -9.48 -4.12
N TYR A 53 3.80 -9.43 -3.93
CA TYR A 53 2.88 -10.44 -4.44
C TYR A 53 2.99 -10.60 -5.96
N CYS A 54 2.97 -9.49 -6.71
CA CYS A 54 3.07 -9.56 -8.17
C CYS A 54 4.42 -10.16 -8.62
N PHE A 55 5.54 -9.77 -8.02
CA PHE A 55 6.85 -10.35 -8.33
C PHE A 55 6.90 -11.84 -8.03
N TYR A 56 6.40 -12.27 -6.87
CA TYR A 56 6.35 -13.68 -6.50
C TYR A 56 5.64 -14.52 -7.57
N PHE A 57 4.50 -14.04 -8.07
CA PHE A 57 3.74 -14.74 -9.10
C PHE A 57 4.35 -14.63 -10.51
N ILE A 58 5.06 -13.54 -10.83
CA ILE A 58 5.83 -13.41 -12.07
C ILE A 58 6.93 -14.47 -12.11
N PHE A 59 7.71 -14.65 -11.03
CA PHE A 59 8.78 -15.66 -10.99
C PHE A 59 8.26 -17.09 -11.13
N ILE A 60 7.03 -17.36 -10.67
CA ILE A 60 6.35 -18.65 -10.87
C ILE A 60 5.85 -18.80 -12.32
N GLU A 61 5.27 -17.75 -12.91
CA GLU A 61 4.76 -17.76 -14.29
C GLU A 61 5.89 -18.00 -15.31
N PHE A 62 7.07 -17.44 -15.07
CA PHE A 62 8.28 -17.60 -15.91
C PHE A 62 9.20 -18.77 -15.49
N GLU A 63 8.69 -19.74 -14.73
CA GLU A 63 9.35 -21.03 -14.42
C GLU A 63 10.70 -20.97 -13.68
N VAL A 64 10.93 -19.96 -12.83
CA VAL A 64 12.06 -19.98 -11.89
C VAL A 64 11.79 -20.92 -10.70
N TYR A 65 10.51 -21.23 -10.42
CA TYR A 65 10.07 -22.10 -9.34
C TYR A 65 9.07 -23.16 -9.86
N PRO A 66 9.11 -24.41 -9.35
CA PRO A 66 8.15 -25.44 -9.74
C PRO A 66 6.72 -25.03 -9.34
N LYS A 67 5.80 -25.00 -10.31
CA LYS A 67 4.39 -24.59 -10.16
C LYS A 67 3.62 -25.40 -9.10
N GLU A 68 4.14 -26.56 -8.73
CA GLU A 68 3.62 -27.48 -7.70
C GLU A 68 3.78 -26.93 -6.27
N GLN A 69 4.62 -25.91 -6.06
CA GLN A 69 4.80 -25.24 -4.76
C GLN A 69 3.80 -24.09 -4.52
N PHE A 70 2.65 -24.11 -5.20
CA PHE A 70 1.58 -23.13 -4.98
C PHE A 70 0.92 -23.36 -3.61
N ASP A 71 1.62 -23.03 -2.54
CA ASP A 71 1.12 -23.21 -1.19
C ASP A 71 -0.03 -22.21 -0.96
N PRO A 72 -1.27 -22.69 -0.76
CA PRO A 72 -2.41 -21.83 -0.47
C PRO A 72 -2.16 -20.90 0.74
N THR A 73 -1.28 -21.31 1.66
CA THR A 73 -0.86 -20.52 2.83
C THR A 73 -0.24 -19.18 2.44
N ILE A 74 0.59 -19.14 1.39
CA ILE A 74 1.25 -17.91 0.92
C ILE A 74 0.22 -16.93 0.35
N ARG A 75 -0.74 -17.44 -0.41
CA ARG A 75 -1.83 -16.62 -0.96
C ARG A 75 -2.69 -16.02 0.15
N ILE A 76 -3.04 -16.83 1.16
CA ILE A 76 -3.81 -16.38 2.33
C ILE A 76 -3.04 -15.27 3.07
N PHE A 77 -1.74 -15.46 3.29
CA PHE A 77 -0.89 -14.45 3.94
C PHE A 77 -0.92 -13.09 3.22
N PHE A 78 -0.82 -13.07 1.89
CA PHE A 78 -0.89 -11.81 1.14
C PHE A 78 -2.29 -11.16 1.21
N ILE A 79 -3.36 -11.96 1.17
CA ILE A 79 -4.74 -11.47 1.31
C ILE A 79 -4.96 -10.86 2.69
N GLU A 80 -4.55 -11.55 3.76
CA GLU A 80 -4.67 -11.03 5.12
C GLU A 80 -3.91 -9.72 5.30
N ASN A 81 -2.69 -9.62 4.78
CA ASN A 81 -1.92 -8.38 4.84
C ASN A 81 -2.59 -7.25 4.05
N ALA A 82 -3.16 -7.54 2.87
CA ALA A 82 -3.90 -6.54 2.10
C ALA A 82 -5.10 -6.00 2.90
N ILE A 83 -5.87 -6.87 3.57
CA ILE A 83 -6.99 -6.46 4.43
C ILE A 83 -6.50 -5.60 5.60
N ARG A 84 -5.42 -6.02 6.29
CA ARG A 84 -4.84 -5.26 7.41
C ARG A 84 -4.42 -3.84 6.99
N PHE A 85 -3.69 -3.72 5.88
CA PHE A 85 -3.26 -2.40 5.38
C PHE A 85 -4.43 -1.54 4.93
N TRP A 86 -5.45 -2.13 4.30
CA TRP A 86 -6.66 -1.42 3.93
C TRP A 86 -7.38 -0.88 5.16
N SER A 87 -7.59 -1.70 6.19
CA SER A 87 -8.20 -1.25 7.44
C SER A 87 -7.42 -0.12 8.12
N ILE A 88 -6.08 -0.22 8.15
CA ILE A 88 -5.22 0.85 8.68
C ILE A 88 -5.40 2.16 7.89
N CYS A 89 -5.43 2.08 6.55
CA CYS A 89 -5.67 3.25 5.71
C CYS A 89 -7.04 3.89 6.00
N SER A 90 -8.09 3.08 6.10
CA SER A 90 -9.44 3.56 6.44
C SER A 90 -9.51 4.22 7.83
N CYS A 91 -8.80 3.69 8.83
CA CYS A 91 -8.72 4.31 10.15
C CYS A 91 -8.06 5.69 10.11
N PHE A 92 -6.96 5.84 9.37
CA PHE A 92 -6.32 7.16 9.23
C PHE A 92 -7.18 8.14 8.42
N GLU A 93 -7.87 7.67 7.38
CA GLU A 93 -8.81 8.48 6.60
C GLU A 93 -9.98 9.00 7.46
N LEU A 94 -10.52 8.13 8.33
CA LEU A 94 -11.51 8.53 9.33
C LEU A 94 -10.93 9.56 10.31
N GLY A 95 -9.70 9.34 10.80
CA GLY A 95 -9.03 10.28 11.70
C GLY A 95 -8.81 11.66 11.08
N ILE A 96 -8.42 11.72 9.81
CA ILE A 96 -8.29 12.98 9.05
C ILE A 96 -9.65 13.68 8.92
N SER A 97 -10.70 12.93 8.60
CA SER A 97 -12.06 13.46 8.48
C SER A 97 -12.57 14.04 9.82
N LEU A 98 -12.32 13.34 10.93
CA LEU A 98 -12.69 13.80 12.27
C LEU A 98 -11.91 15.05 12.69
N GLU A 99 -10.60 15.12 12.42
CA GLU A 99 -9.79 16.29 12.76
C GLU A 99 -10.29 17.55 12.04
N ARG A 100 -10.77 17.41 10.79
CA ARG A 100 -11.35 18.51 10.01
C ARG A 100 -12.80 18.84 10.35
N GLY A 101 -13.58 17.88 10.85
CA GLY A 101 -14.97 18.10 11.23
C GLY A 101 -15.14 18.72 12.62
N VAL A 102 -14.09 18.67 13.44
CA VAL A 102 -14.08 19.17 14.84
C VAL A 102 -13.29 20.48 14.97
N SER A 103 -12.53 20.90 13.94
CA SER A 103 -11.83 22.19 13.87
C SER A 103 -12.67 23.27 13.19
#